data_AF-W8UPU4-F1
#
_entry.id   AF-W8UPU4-F1
#
_cell.length_a   1.000
_cell.length_b   1.000
_cell.length_c   1.000
_cell.angle_alpha   90.00
_cell.angle_beta   90.00
_cell.angle_gamma   90.00
#
_symmetry.space_group_name_H-M   'P 1'
#
loop_
_entity.id
_entity.type
_entity.pdbx_description
1 polymer ?
#
loop_
_entity_poly.entity_id
_entity_poly.type
_entity_poly.pdbx_seq_one_letter_code
_entity_poly.pdbx_strand_id
1 'polypeptide(L)'
;MLLVYQWSAVMEKIVIKNLDIKRFNALAAQSRSPAAAYMSEELEWYADSDEIVLGIVLRDTIDSDFVGIILGRDEGDRFRAFDVKASIPTQEEARVWVHGGIKWYAGKGERTFPQGDESKGLDLFTPVVPVAKQHPYFAKLAQEDSFIPAKAIINQLMPHYTDIDGNFVEQFQSSGFDARLWELYLNTYLNEEQLFLDREYHAPDFLVQKYGIKVAIEAVIVGRKESNPISFFQDEPKFLTPSEIKEKLKDEMPIKFGSPLFSKLRKEYWKLDHVKGNALIFAIADFHDDQSMQWSSNALISYLYGVKHEFTRDKDGQLIISPLKIEKHQVGNKTIPSGYFFQDEAENISAVLFSSSGTISKFNRIGRQAGYGPENIIMHRFGTCHDHDPNAFLPKQFAYTVTTNSNETWGEGLSMFHNPNAKHPVPEALFPSIAHHYYDNGQIVSHLPEFHPYSSMTINMKIEA
;
A
#
# COMPACT_ATOMS: atom_id res chain seq x y z
N MET A 1 -31.73 -26.93 -33.07
CA MET A 1 -30.59 -27.00 -34.02
C MET A 1 -30.10 -25.61 -34.41
N LEU A 2 -30.91 -24.71 -34.99
CA LEU A 2 -30.49 -23.32 -35.28
C LEU A 2 -30.00 -22.51 -34.07
N LEU A 3 -30.68 -22.61 -32.93
CA LEU A 3 -30.24 -21.98 -31.66
C LEU A 3 -28.88 -22.51 -31.17
N VAL A 4 -28.63 -23.82 -31.31
CA VAL A 4 -27.35 -24.45 -30.92
C VAL A 4 -26.22 -24.00 -31.85
N TYR A 5 -26.49 -23.86 -33.16
CA TYR A 5 -25.53 -23.37 -34.15
C TYR A 5 -25.23 -21.87 -34.00
N GLN A 6 -26.22 -21.03 -33.66
CA GLN A 6 -25.98 -19.62 -33.36
C GLN A 6 -25.18 -19.45 -32.07
N TRP A 7 -25.46 -20.26 -31.04
CA TRP A 7 -24.70 -20.25 -29.79
C TRP A 7 -23.27 -20.76 -29.95
N SER A 8 -23.04 -21.82 -30.72
CA SER A 8 -21.68 -22.29 -31.02
C SER A 8 -20.85 -21.25 -31.77
N ALA A 9 -21.46 -20.51 -32.71
CA ALA A 9 -20.80 -19.45 -33.47
C ALA A 9 -20.46 -18.19 -32.63
N VAL A 10 -21.19 -17.93 -31.53
CA VAL A 10 -20.87 -16.83 -30.59
C VAL A 10 -19.72 -17.24 -29.66
N MET A 11 -19.72 -18.47 -29.15
CA MET A 11 -18.62 -18.99 -28.31
C MET A 11 -17.28 -19.08 -29.06
N GLU A 12 -17.29 -19.38 -30.37
CA GLU A 12 -16.08 -19.36 -31.20
C GLU A 12 -15.48 -17.97 -31.39
N LYS A 13 -16.24 -16.89 -31.14
CA LYS A 13 -15.78 -15.49 -31.27
C LYS A 13 -15.16 -14.91 -30.00
N ILE A 14 -15.34 -15.55 -28.84
CA ILE A 14 -14.75 -15.06 -27.59
C ILE A 14 -13.24 -15.33 -27.61
N VAL A 15 -12.47 -14.25 -27.68
CA VAL A 15 -11.01 -14.29 -27.60
C VAL A 15 -10.59 -14.30 -26.14
N ILE A 16 -9.80 -15.29 -25.76
CA ILE A 16 -9.19 -15.41 -24.43
C ILE A 16 -7.80 -14.80 -24.49
N LYS A 17 -7.49 -13.94 -23.52
CA LYS A 17 -6.19 -13.32 -23.34
C LYS A 17 -5.50 -13.90 -22.11
N ASN A 18 -4.19 -14.12 -22.21
CA ASN A 18 -3.35 -14.29 -21.03
C ASN A 18 -3.23 -12.92 -20.33
N LEU A 19 -3.36 -12.90 -19.01
CA LEU A 19 -3.13 -11.71 -18.21
C LEU A 19 -1.78 -11.79 -17.50
N ASP A 20 -1.05 -10.68 -17.50
CA ASP A 20 0.06 -10.49 -16.57
C ASP A 20 -0.49 -10.45 -15.14
N ILE A 21 0.22 -11.06 -14.19
CA ILE A 21 -0.19 -11.13 -12.79
C ILE A 21 -0.48 -9.74 -12.19
N LYS A 22 0.22 -8.68 -12.63
CA LYS A 22 -0.03 -7.30 -12.17
C LYS A 22 -1.40 -6.80 -12.62
N ARG A 23 -1.83 -7.15 -13.83
CA ARG A 23 -3.19 -6.85 -14.32
C ARG A 23 -4.23 -7.64 -13.55
N PHE A 24 -3.99 -8.94 -13.35
CA PHE A 24 -4.92 -9.79 -12.61
C PHE A 24 -5.07 -9.34 -11.15
N ASN A 25 -3.95 -9.03 -10.48
CA ASN A 25 -3.94 -8.54 -9.11
C ASN A 25 -4.68 -7.21 -8.99
N ALA A 26 -4.53 -6.31 -9.95
CA ALA A 26 -5.27 -5.06 -9.98
C ALA A 26 -6.79 -5.27 -10.01
N LEU A 27 -7.27 -6.34 -10.66
CA LEU A 27 -8.70 -6.65 -10.78
C LEU A 27 -9.24 -7.45 -9.58
N ALA A 28 -8.47 -8.42 -9.08
CA ALA A 28 -9.03 -9.48 -8.23
C ALA A 28 -8.24 -9.79 -6.95
N ALA A 29 -7.07 -9.17 -6.69
CA ALA A 29 -6.28 -9.49 -5.49
C ALA A 29 -7.07 -9.28 -4.19
N GLN A 30 -7.90 -8.24 -4.14
CA GLN A 30 -8.71 -7.90 -2.97
C GLN A 30 -9.79 -8.95 -2.64
N SER A 31 -10.12 -9.84 -3.57
CA SER A 31 -11.04 -10.96 -3.35
C SER A 31 -10.36 -12.23 -2.90
N ARG A 32 -9.03 -12.29 -2.92
CA ARG A 32 -8.31 -13.48 -2.47
C ARG A 32 -8.43 -13.59 -0.96
N SER A 33 -8.96 -14.72 -0.51
CA SER A 33 -8.75 -15.12 0.87
C SER A 33 -7.27 -15.42 1.08
N PRO A 34 -6.62 -14.86 2.10
CA PRO A 34 -5.27 -15.27 2.47
C PRO A 34 -5.12 -16.78 2.70
N ALA A 35 -6.21 -17.48 3.01
CA ALA A 35 -6.22 -18.93 3.16
C ALA A 35 -5.78 -19.67 1.88
N ALA A 36 -6.15 -19.14 0.70
CA ALA A 36 -5.85 -19.78 -0.58
C ALA A 36 -4.34 -19.91 -0.81
N ALA A 37 -3.56 -18.91 -0.39
CA ALA A 37 -2.11 -18.92 -0.54
C ALA A 37 -1.40 -19.98 0.31
N TYR A 38 -2.05 -20.55 1.34
CA TYR A 38 -1.46 -21.64 2.13
C TYR A 38 -1.60 -23.01 1.49
N MET A 39 -2.59 -23.19 0.63
CA MET A 39 -2.96 -24.49 0.06
C MET A 39 -2.89 -24.51 -1.47
N SER A 40 -2.49 -23.40 -2.10
CA SER A 40 -2.43 -23.34 -3.56
C SER A 40 -1.31 -22.43 -4.07
N GLU A 41 -0.86 -22.74 -5.28
CA GLU A 41 0.05 -21.93 -6.08
C GLU A 41 -0.68 -21.50 -7.35
N GLU A 42 -0.71 -20.19 -7.62
CA GLU A 42 -1.28 -19.66 -8.85
C GLU A 42 -0.33 -19.88 -10.03
N LEU A 43 -0.84 -20.46 -11.13
CA LEU A 43 -0.01 -20.81 -12.29
C LEU A 43 -0.33 -19.98 -13.53
N GLU A 44 -1.60 -19.69 -13.78
CA GLU A 44 -2.05 -19.06 -15.03
C GLU A 44 -3.25 -18.14 -14.80
N TRP A 45 -3.27 -17.00 -15.50
CA TRP A 45 -4.33 -15.98 -15.40
C TRP A 45 -4.86 -15.63 -16.78
N TYR A 46 -6.19 -15.56 -16.88
CA TYR A 46 -6.90 -15.39 -18.14
C TYR A 46 -8.05 -14.39 -18.01
N ALA A 47 -8.44 -13.81 -19.14
CA ALA A 47 -9.68 -13.04 -19.26
C ALA A 47 -10.24 -13.12 -20.68
N ASP A 48 -11.53 -12.82 -20.83
CA ASP A 48 -12.06 -12.44 -22.13
C ASP A 48 -11.54 -11.04 -22.56
N SER A 49 -11.84 -10.64 -23.80
CA SER A 49 -11.30 -9.39 -24.36
C SER A 49 -11.69 -8.11 -23.61
N ASP A 50 -12.86 -8.13 -22.96
CA ASP A 50 -13.44 -6.98 -22.25
C ASP A 50 -13.22 -7.08 -20.73
N GLU A 51 -12.49 -8.10 -20.25
CA GLU A 51 -12.25 -8.37 -18.82
C GLU A 51 -13.56 -8.47 -18.01
N ILE A 52 -14.59 -9.10 -18.58
CA ILE A 52 -15.87 -9.36 -17.92
C ILE A 52 -15.76 -10.62 -17.06
N VAL A 53 -15.13 -11.65 -17.59
CA VAL A 53 -14.92 -12.96 -16.98
C VAL A 53 -13.42 -13.23 -16.90
N LEU A 54 -12.93 -13.42 -15.68
CA LEU A 54 -11.55 -13.80 -15.41
C LEU A 54 -11.48 -15.30 -15.14
N GLY A 55 -10.33 -15.88 -15.42
CA GLY A 55 -10.04 -17.28 -15.14
C GLY A 55 -8.67 -17.43 -14.50
N ILE A 56 -8.54 -18.39 -13.59
CA ILE A 56 -7.27 -18.73 -12.97
C ILE A 56 -7.11 -20.23 -12.84
N VAL A 57 -5.90 -20.71 -13.13
CA VAL A 57 -5.46 -22.09 -12.88
C VAL A 57 -4.53 -22.08 -11.68
N LEU A 58 -4.84 -22.92 -10.71
CA LEU A 58 -4.07 -23.11 -9.48
C LEU A 58 -3.62 -24.56 -9.39
N ARG A 59 -2.51 -24.80 -8.69
CA ARG A 59 -2.12 -26.12 -8.20
C ARG A 59 -2.44 -26.22 -6.71
N ASP A 60 -3.15 -27.25 -6.29
CA ASP A 60 -3.30 -27.60 -4.89
C ASP A 60 -1.95 -28.13 -4.37
N THR A 61 -1.42 -27.56 -3.28
CA THR A 61 -0.12 -27.95 -2.75
C THR A 61 -0.18 -29.15 -1.78
N ILE A 62 -1.37 -29.61 -1.41
CA ILE A 62 -1.61 -30.72 -0.49
C ILE A 62 -1.56 -32.06 -1.23
N ASP A 63 -2.25 -32.19 -2.37
CA ASP A 63 -2.31 -33.43 -3.15
C ASP A 63 -1.83 -33.29 -4.61
N SER A 64 -1.38 -32.08 -4.99
CA SER A 64 -0.81 -31.79 -6.32
C SER A 64 -1.79 -31.95 -7.48
N ASP A 65 -3.10 -31.91 -7.21
CA ASP A 65 -4.10 -31.72 -8.24
C ASP A 65 -4.24 -30.24 -8.65
N PHE A 66 -5.10 -29.95 -9.62
CA PHE A 66 -5.30 -28.61 -10.16
C PHE A 66 -6.72 -28.11 -9.92
N VAL A 67 -6.83 -26.80 -9.76
CA VAL A 67 -8.11 -26.09 -9.58
C VAL A 67 -8.27 -25.05 -10.68
N GLY A 68 -9.43 -25.05 -11.31
CA GLY A 68 -9.87 -23.95 -12.16
C GLY A 68 -10.87 -23.08 -11.42
N ILE A 69 -10.71 -21.77 -11.49
CA ILE A 69 -11.66 -20.80 -10.91
C ILE A 69 -12.04 -19.78 -11.98
N ILE A 70 -13.33 -19.46 -12.06
CA ILE A 70 -13.88 -18.37 -12.85
C ILE A 70 -14.37 -17.27 -11.92
N LEU A 71 -13.95 -16.04 -12.21
CA LEU A 71 -14.37 -14.84 -11.48
C LEU A 71 -15.11 -13.88 -12.40
N GLY A 72 -16.02 -13.11 -11.81
CA GLY A 72 -16.78 -12.08 -12.49
C GLY A 72 -17.26 -11.03 -11.49
N ARG A 73 -17.67 -9.87 -11.99
CA ARG A 73 -18.16 -8.79 -11.13
C ARG A 73 -19.49 -9.16 -10.50
N ASP A 74 -19.60 -8.96 -9.20
CA ASP A 74 -20.85 -9.13 -8.45
C ASP A 74 -21.72 -7.85 -8.49
N GLU A 75 -22.77 -7.82 -7.68
CA GLU A 75 -23.70 -6.68 -7.54
C GLU A 75 -23.05 -5.42 -6.96
N GLY A 76 -21.90 -5.58 -6.29
CA GLY A 76 -21.10 -4.52 -5.69
C GLY A 76 -19.89 -4.11 -6.53
N ASP A 77 -19.78 -4.58 -7.77
CA ASP A 77 -18.66 -4.31 -8.69
C ASP A 77 -17.30 -4.91 -8.26
N ARG A 78 -17.31 -5.99 -7.48
CA ARG A 78 -16.13 -6.76 -7.06
C ARG A 78 -15.97 -8.01 -7.91
N PHE A 79 -14.76 -8.30 -8.39
CA PHE A 79 -14.49 -9.61 -9.00
C PHE A 79 -14.50 -10.70 -7.93
N ARG A 80 -15.46 -11.62 -7.97
CA ARG A 80 -15.53 -12.77 -7.05
C ARG A 80 -15.67 -14.08 -7.81
N ALA A 81 -15.16 -15.15 -7.21
CA ALA A 81 -15.32 -16.49 -7.74
C ALA A 81 -16.81 -16.87 -7.75
N PHE A 82 -17.31 -17.37 -8.88
CA PHE A 82 -18.70 -17.83 -9.00
C PHE A 82 -18.81 -19.22 -9.62
N ASP A 83 -17.71 -19.76 -10.18
CA ASP A 83 -17.62 -21.14 -10.65
C ASP A 83 -16.22 -21.68 -10.35
N VAL A 84 -16.15 -22.85 -9.73
CA VAL A 84 -14.91 -23.46 -9.25
C VAL A 84 -14.97 -24.95 -9.53
N LYS A 85 -13.89 -25.49 -10.09
CA LYS A 85 -13.68 -26.93 -10.22
C LYS A 85 -12.33 -27.31 -9.63
N ALA A 86 -12.37 -28.11 -8.57
CA ALA A 86 -11.20 -28.70 -7.93
C ALA A 86 -10.96 -30.13 -8.41
N SER A 87 -9.83 -30.70 -8.00
CA SER A 87 -9.43 -32.08 -8.33
C SER A 87 -9.37 -32.39 -9.81
N ILE A 88 -8.80 -31.45 -10.56
CA ILE A 88 -8.49 -31.63 -11.97
C ILE A 88 -7.11 -32.30 -12.09
N PRO A 89 -6.99 -33.46 -12.76
CA PRO A 89 -5.75 -34.24 -12.77
C PRO A 89 -4.52 -33.55 -13.37
N THR A 90 -4.70 -32.63 -14.31
CA THR A 90 -3.59 -31.98 -15.02
C THR A 90 -3.82 -30.49 -15.23
N GLN A 91 -2.73 -29.72 -15.28
CA GLN A 91 -2.76 -28.29 -15.59
C GLN A 91 -3.43 -28.00 -16.95
N GLU A 92 -3.20 -28.84 -17.96
CA GLU A 92 -3.82 -28.71 -19.28
C GLU A 92 -5.34 -28.85 -19.20
N GLU A 93 -5.85 -29.85 -18.48
CA GLU A 93 -7.28 -30.02 -18.28
C GLU A 93 -7.90 -28.86 -17.51
N ALA A 94 -7.19 -28.32 -16.52
CA ALA A 94 -7.63 -27.14 -15.77
C ALA A 94 -7.70 -25.90 -16.67
N ARG A 95 -6.68 -25.70 -17.52
CA ARG A 95 -6.67 -24.63 -18.52
C ARG A 95 -7.81 -24.75 -19.52
N VAL A 96 -8.05 -25.95 -20.06
CA VAL A 96 -9.17 -26.21 -20.97
C VAL A 96 -10.51 -25.92 -20.28
N TRP A 97 -10.66 -26.32 -19.02
CA TRP A 97 -11.87 -26.04 -18.24
C TRP A 97 -12.06 -24.53 -18.02
N VAL A 98 -11.01 -23.81 -17.61
CA VAL A 98 -11.03 -22.36 -17.41
C VAL A 98 -11.37 -21.63 -18.72
N HIS A 99 -10.72 -21.99 -19.82
CA HIS A 99 -11.00 -21.43 -21.15
C HIS A 99 -12.44 -21.68 -21.60
N GLY A 100 -12.96 -22.89 -21.35
CA GLY A 100 -14.36 -23.24 -21.61
C GLY A 100 -15.31 -22.38 -20.78
N GLY A 101 -15.03 -22.20 -19.49
CA GLY A 101 -15.79 -21.34 -18.58
C GLY A 101 -15.85 -19.89 -19.06
N ILE A 102 -14.70 -19.29 -19.38
CA ILE A 102 -14.65 -17.92 -19.93
C ILE A 102 -15.52 -17.79 -21.18
N LYS A 103 -15.35 -18.68 -22.18
CA LYS A 103 -16.14 -18.62 -23.42
C LYS A 103 -17.63 -18.79 -23.17
N TRP A 104 -17.99 -19.68 -22.26
CA TRP A 104 -19.37 -19.94 -21.90
C TRP A 104 -20.02 -18.71 -21.27
N TYR A 105 -19.45 -18.21 -20.17
CA TYR A 105 -20.06 -17.11 -19.40
C TYR A 105 -20.01 -15.78 -20.16
N ALA A 106 -18.88 -15.44 -20.79
CA ALA A 106 -18.80 -14.24 -21.62
C ALA A 106 -19.74 -14.31 -22.84
N GLY A 107 -19.89 -15.51 -23.43
CA GLY A 107 -20.79 -15.75 -24.57
C GLY A 107 -22.27 -15.58 -24.25
N LYS A 108 -22.69 -15.71 -22.99
CA LYS A 108 -24.06 -15.41 -22.56
C LYS A 108 -24.39 -13.91 -22.55
N GLY A 109 -23.37 -13.05 -22.56
CA GLY A 109 -23.54 -11.60 -22.42
C GLY A 109 -23.88 -11.15 -20.99
N GLU A 110 -23.79 -12.04 -20.00
CA GLU A 110 -23.90 -11.69 -18.59
C GLU A 110 -22.67 -10.86 -18.17
N ARG A 111 -22.90 -9.77 -17.44
CA ARG A 111 -21.85 -8.87 -16.95
C ARG A 111 -21.77 -8.77 -15.43
N THR A 112 -22.77 -9.33 -14.75
CA THR A 112 -22.90 -9.33 -13.30
C THR A 112 -23.23 -10.74 -12.86
N PHE A 113 -22.51 -11.24 -11.86
CA PHE A 113 -22.55 -12.60 -11.33
C PHE A 113 -22.90 -12.54 -9.83
N PRO A 114 -24.21 -12.55 -9.50
CA PRO A 114 -24.70 -12.35 -8.14
C PRO A 114 -24.17 -13.36 -7.12
N GLN A 115 -23.88 -12.88 -5.90
CA GLN A 115 -23.40 -13.70 -4.79
C GLN A 115 -24.38 -13.72 -3.61
N GLY A 116 -25.39 -12.85 -3.63
CA GLY A 116 -26.49 -12.86 -2.66
C GLY A 116 -26.23 -12.13 -1.35
N ASP A 117 -25.15 -11.33 -1.23
CA ASP A 117 -24.86 -10.53 -0.03
C ASP A 117 -25.26 -9.05 -0.14
N GLU A 118 -25.90 -8.63 -1.25
CA GLU A 118 -26.48 -7.29 -1.54
C GLU A 118 -25.60 -6.06 -1.20
N SER A 119 -24.34 -6.26 -0.82
CA SER A 119 -23.48 -5.18 -0.35
C SER A 119 -22.98 -4.37 -1.55
N LYS A 120 -23.17 -3.05 -1.47
CA LYS A 120 -22.74 -2.12 -2.51
C LYS A 120 -21.25 -1.80 -2.38
N GLY A 121 -20.53 -1.81 -3.50
CA GLY A 121 -19.18 -1.27 -3.56
C GLY A 121 -19.16 0.24 -3.39
N LEU A 122 -18.03 0.77 -2.93
CA LEU A 122 -17.83 2.21 -2.75
C LEU A 122 -17.39 2.86 -4.06
N ASP A 123 -18.07 3.95 -4.43
CA ASP A 123 -17.65 4.85 -5.52
C ASP A 123 -17.03 6.12 -4.92
N LEU A 124 -15.72 6.29 -5.13
CA LEU A 124 -15.00 7.47 -4.65
C LEU A 124 -15.13 8.71 -5.54
N PHE A 125 -15.46 8.55 -6.83
CA PHE A 125 -15.31 9.61 -7.82
C PHE A 125 -16.62 10.27 -8.23
N THR A 126 -17.78 9.66 -7.94
CA THR A 126 -19.05 10.39 -7.99
C THR A 126 -19.05 11.49 -6.91
N PRO A 127 -19.13 12.78 -7.27
CA PRO A 127 -19.04 13.85 -6.28
C PRO A 127 -20.21 13.82 -5.28
N VAL A 128 -19.89 13.72 -3.99
CA VAL A 128 -20.84 13.86 -2.87
C VAL A 128 -20.64 15.17 -2.10
N VAL A 129 -19.51 15.86 -2.32
CA VAL A 129 -19.24 17.19 -1.78
C VAL A 129 -19.22 18.26 -2.89
N PRO A 130 -19.65 19.51 -2.61
CA PRO A 130 -19.53 20.61 -3.56
C PRO A 130 -18.08 20.86 -4.00
N VAL A 131 -17.88 21.27 -5.25
CA VAL A 131 -16.54 21.56 -5.82
C VAL A 131 -15.71 22.50 -4.93
N ALA A 132 -16.32 23.52 -4.34
CA ALA A 132 -15.64 24.46 -3.45
C ALA A 132 -15.13 23.85 -2.13
N LYS A 133 -15.60 22.66 -1.76
CA LYS A 133 -15.14 21.87 -0.60
C LYS A 133 -14.23 20.71 -0.99
N GLN A 134 -13.99 20.49 -2.28
CA GLN A 134 -13.16 19.39 -2.73
C GLN A 134 -11.70 19.63 -2.37
N HIS A 135 -11.00 18.56 -1.97
CA HIS A 135 -9.57 18.62 -1.80
C HIS A 135 -8.88 18.91 -3.13
N PRO A 136 -7.85 19.78 -3.19
CA PRO A 136 -7.13 20.04 -4.43
C PRO A 136 -6.56 18.77 -5.07
N TYR A 137 -5.98 17.87 -4.29
CA TYR A 137 -5.45 16.60 -4.83
C TYR A 137 -6.54 15.61 -5.23
N PHE A 138 -7.72 15.64 -4.61
CA PHE A 138 -8.87 14.87 -5.08
C PHE A 138 -9.31 15.37 -6.47
N ALA A 139 -9.43 16.69 -6.63
CA ALA A 139 -9.80 17.30 -7.90
C ALA A 139 -8.81 16.92 -9.02
N LYS A 140 -7.50 17.02 -8.75
CA LYS A 140 -6.45 16.58 -9.70
C LYS A 140 -6.59 15.10 -10.05
N LEU A 141 -6.70 14.21 -9.05
CA LEU A 141 -6.89 12.77 -9.26
C LEU A 141 -8.16 12.45 -10.07
N ALA A 142 -9.24 13.19 -9.85
CA ALA A 142 -10.53 12.95 -10.50
C ALA A 142 -10.58 13.46 -11.95
N GLN A 143 -9.85 14.54 -12.27
CA GLN A 143 -10.02 15.33 -13.50
C GLN A 143 -8.80 15.33 -14.44
N GLU A 144 -7.58 15.18 -13.94
CA GLU A 144 -6.38 15.26 -14.80
C GLU A 144 -6.06 13.90 -15.45
N ASP A 145 -5.82 13.91 -16.76
CA ASP A 145 -5.49 12.71 -17.53
C ASP A 145 -4.25 12.00 -17.00
N SER A 146 -3.26 12.75 -16.48
CA SER A 146 -2.01 12.22 -15.93
C SER A 146 -2.22 11.22 -14.77
N PHE A 147 -3.40 11.22 -14.15
CA PHE A 147 -3.81 10.32 -13.07
C PHE A 147 -4.83 9.26 -13.48
N ILE A 148 -5.13 9.08 -14.78
CA ILE A 148 -6.01 8.01 -15.25
C ILE A 148 -5.61 6.62 -14.69
N PRO A 149 -4.32 6.23 -14.67
CA PRO A 149 -3.92 4.95 -14.08
C PRO A 149 -4.23 4.84 -12.58
N ALA A 150 -3.98 5.90 -11.80
CA ALA A 150 -4.32 5.95 -10.38
C ALA A 150 -5.84 5.83 -10.16
N LYS A 151 -6.64 6.58 -10.91
CA LYS A 151 -8.11 6.52 -10.85
C LYS A 151 -8.64 5.13 -11.18
N ALA A 152 -8.07 4.50 -12.22
CA ALA A 152 -8.47 3.17 -12.65
C ALA A 152 -8.18 2.09 -11.60
N ILE A 153 -6.99 2.10 -10.98
CA ILE A 153 -6.66 1.14 -9.93
C ILE A 153 -7.51 1.37 -8.68
N ILE A 154 -7.72 2.63 -8.27
CA ILE A 154 -8.56 2.95 -7.12
C ILE A 154 -9.99 2.45 -7.34
N ASN A 155 -10.54 2.58 -8.55
CA ASN A 155 -11.85 2.03 -8.91
C ASN A 155 -11.93 0.50 -8.84
N GLN A 156 -10.81 -0.22 -8.97
CA GLN A 156 -10.81 -1.67 -8.73
C GLN A 156 -10.73 -2.00 -7.24
N LEU A 157 -10.06 -1.17 -6.45
CA LEU A 157 -9.84 -1.43 -5.02
C LEU A 157 -11.08 -1.12 -4.17
N MET A 158 -11.73 0.01 -4.46
CA MET A 158 -12.79 0.57 -3.60
C MET A 158 -14.06 -0.26 -3.46
N PRO A 159 -14.51 -1.01 -4.48
CA PRO A 159 -15.58 -1.98 -4.31
C PRO A 159 -15.34 -2.98 -3.17
N HIS A 160 -14.08 -3.32 -2.88
CA HIS A 160 -13.70 -4.28 -1.83
C HIS A 160 -13.45 -3.61 -0.48
N TYR A 161 -13.40 -2.29 -0.40
CA TYR A 161 -13.11 -1.57 0.84
C TYR A 161 -14.36 -1.52 1.73
N THR A 162 -14.22 -1.83 3.01
CA THR A 162 -15.30 -1.74 4.00
C THR A 162 -15.25 -0.39 4.71
N ASP A 163 -16.24 0.47 4.46
CA ASP A 163 -16.39 1.76 5.16
C ASP A 163 -17.24 1.57 6.42
N ILE A 164 -16.57 1.30 7.54
CA ILE A 164 -17.22 1.01 8.83
C ILE A 164 -17.96 2.25 9.37
N ASP A 165 -17.41 3.45 9.14
CA ASP A 165 -17.97 4.72 9.66
C ASP A 165 -18.96 5.39 8.70
N GLY A 166 -19.02 4.94 7.44
CA GLY A 166 -19.91 5.45 6.40
C GLY A 166 -19.55 6.85 5.88
N ASN A 167 -18.35 7.36 6.18
CA ASN A 167 -17.91 8.70 5.83
C ASN A 167 -16.64 8.72 4.95
N PHE A 168 -16.13 7.56 4.54
CA PHE A 168 -14.88 7.45 3.80
C PHE A 168 -14.92 8.25 2.50
N VAL A 169 -16.01 8.11 1.73
CA VAL A 169 -16.19 8.82 0.45
C VAL A 169 -16.19 10.33 0.66
N GLU A 170 -16.97 10.85 1.61
CA GLU A 170 -17.03 12.28 1.91
C GLU A 170 -15.65 12.83 2.32
N GLN A 171 -14.96 12.11 3.21
CA GLN A 171 -13.65 12.51 3.71
C GLN A 171 -12.59 12.48 2.62
N PHE A 172 -12.58 11.44 1.77
CA PHE A 172 -11.66 11.31 0.66
C PHE A 172 -11.84 12.47 -0.34
N GLN A 173 -13.07 12.92 -0.58
CA GLN A 173 -13.31 14.06 -1.48
C GLN A 173 -12.99 15.43 -0.85
N SER A 174 -12.90 15.53 0.48
CA SER A 174 -12.78 16.80 1.22
C SER A 174 -11.52 16.86 2.10
N SER A 175 -11.59 17.28 3.36
CA SER A 175 -10.42 17.53 4.18
C SER A 175 -9.68 16.27 4.67
N GLY A 176 -10.24 15.08 4.44
CA GLY A 176 -9.67 13.80 4.86
C GLY A 176 -8.83 13.08 3.78
N PHE A 177 -8.60 13.71 2.63
CA PHE A 177 -7.96 13.08 1.47
C PHE A 177 -6.68 12.29 1.81
N ASP A 178 -5.69 12.93 2.45
CA ASP A 178 -4.40 12.29 2.75
C ASP A 178 -4.55 11.12 3.74
N ALA A 179 -5.43 11.25 4.73
CA ALA A 179 -5.67 10.20 5.73
C ALA A 179 -6.37 8.98 5.09
N ARG A 180 -7.41 9.22 4.28
CA ARG A 180 -8.14 8.15 3.60
C ARG A 180 -7.30 7.49 2.51
N LEU A 181 -6.44 8.24 1.82
CA LEU A 181 -5.45 7.67 0.90
C LEU A 181 -4.44 6.77 1.62
N TRP A 182 -3.97 7.19 2.80
CA TRP A 182 -3.07 6.40 3.63
C TRP A 182 -3.71 5.09 4.09
N GLU A 183 -4.96 5.13 4.55
CA GLU A 183 -5.72 3.92 4.89
C GLU A 183 -5.95 3.00 3.71
N LEU A 184 -6.28 3.55 2.53
CA LEU A 184 -6.41 2.74 1.32
C LEU A 184 -5.08 2.06 0.96
N TYR A 185 -3.95 2.78 1.07
CA TYR A 185 -2.62 2.21 0.83
C TYR A 185 -2.25 1.13 1.85
N LEU A 186 -2.57 1.32 3.13
CA LEU A 186 -2.38 0.29 4.14
C LEU A 186 -3.24 -0.93 3.86
N ASN A 187 -4.51 -0.75 3.49
CA ASN A 187 -5.40 -1.84 3.13
C ASN A 187 -4.81 -2.69 1.99
N THR A 188 -4.35 -2.05 0.90
CA THR A 188 -3.77 -2.79 -0.23
C THR A 188 -2.50 -3.51 0.13
N TYR A 189 -1.62 -2.90 0.93
CA TYR A 189 -0.41 -3.55 1.42
C TYR A 189 -0.71 -4.74 2.35
N LEU A 190 -1.66 -4.60 3.28
CA LEU A 190 -2.04 -5.69 4.19
C LEU A 190 -2.65 -6.88 3.42
N ASN A 191 -3.40 -6.60 2.35
CA ASN A 191 -3.90 -7.62 1.43
C ASN A 191 -2.76 -8.27 0.62
N GLU A 192 -1.79 -7.48 0.12
CA GLU A 192 -0.59 -7.99 -0.57
C GLU A 192 0.23 -8.93 0.32
N GLU A 193 0.32 -8.63 1.62
CA GLU A 193 0.97 -9.49 2.64
C GLU A 193 0.11 -10.68 3.08
N GLN A 194 -1.07 -10.86 2.50
CA GLN A 194 -1.98 -11.96 2.81
C GLN A 194 -2.30 -12.02 4.32
N LEU A 195 -2.56 -10.86 4.91
CA LEU A 195 -3.08 -10.75 6.26
C LEU A 195 -4.61 -10.84 6.20
N PHE A 196 -5.24 -11.61 7.08
CA PHE A 196 -6.69 -11.62 7.21
C PHE A 196 -7.12 -10.31 7.87
N LEU A 197 -7.99 -9.54 7.22
CA LEU A 197 -8.51 -8.29 7.76
C LEU A 197 -9.83 -8.56 8.49
N ASP A 198 -9.86 -8.25 9.78
CA ASP A 198 -11.05 -8.23 10.61
C ASP A 198 -11.65 -6.81 10.60
N ARG A 199 -12.92 -6.72 10.23
CA ARG A 199 -13.68 -5.48 10.02
C ARG A 199 -14.81 -5.29 11.02
N GLU A 200 -14.83 -6.05 12.11
CA GLU A 200 -15.88 -5.96 13.14
C GLU A 200 -15.74 -4.74 14.06
N TYR A 201 -14.55 -4.12 14.09
CA TYR A 201 -14.21 -3.07 15.05
C TYR A 201 -13.89 -1.74 14.35
N HIS A 202 -14.34 -0.64 14.95
CA HIS A 202 -14.09 0.74 14.46
C HIS A 202 -12.69 1.28 14.80
N ALA A 203 -12.00 0.69 15.77
CA ALA A 203 -10.67 1.15 16.19
C ALA A 203 -9.87 0.03 16.86
N PRO A 204 -8.56 -0.09 16.63
CA PRO A 204 -7.77 0.65 15.64
C PRO A 204 -8.22 0.44 14.19
N ASP A 205 -7.78 1.29 13.27
CA ASP A 205 -8.25 1.32 11.86
C ASP A 205 -8.16 -0.06 11.15
N PHE A 206 -7.22 -0.92 11.56
CA PHE A 206 -7.13 -2.30 11.10
C PHE A 206 -6.89 -3.25 12.27
N LEU A 207 -7.62 -4.36 12.27
CA LEU A 207 -7.26 -5.56 13.02
C LEU A 207 -6.93 -6.64 12.00
N VAL A 208 -5.72 -7.19 12.07
CA VAL A 208 -5.25 -8.21 11.14
C VAL A 208 -4.77 -9.46 11.83
N GLN A 209 -4.83 -10.60 11.13
CA GLN A 209 -4.37 -11.87 11.64
C GLN A 209 -3.63 -12.68 10.58
N LYS A 210 -2.54 -13.35 10.97
CA LYS A 210 -1.84 -14.35 10.15
C LYS A 210 -1.04 -15.28 11.07
N TYR A 211 -0.95 -16.58 10.73
CA TYR A 211 -0.29 -17.60 11.56
C TYR A 211 -0.77 -17.67 13.03
N GLY A 212 -2.05 -17.37 13.26
CA GLY A 212 -2.61 -17.32 14.63
C GLY A 212 -2.23 -16.08 15.44
N ILE A 213 -1.44 -15.16 14.87
CA ILE A 213 -0.99 -13.92 15.53
C ILE A 213 -1.89 -12.78 15.07
N LYS A 214 -2.46 -12.05 16.04
CA LYS A 214 -3.26 -10.85 15.80
C LYS A 214 -2.42 -9.59 15.98
N VAL A 215 -2.66 -8.60 15.12
CA VAL A 215 -1.99 -7.30 15.14
C VAL A 215 -3.05 -6.22 14.92
N ALA A 216 -3.12 -5.25 15.83
CA ALA A 216 -3.92 -4.05 15.65
C ALA A 216 -3.04 -2.93 15.08
N ILE A 217 -3.54 -2.18 14.12
CA ILE A 217 -2.80 -1.14 13.40
C ILE A 217 -3.66 0.12 13.35
N GLU A 218 -3.10 1.22 13.87
CA GLU A 218 -3.72 2.54 13.80
C GLU A 218 -3.04 3.37 12.71
N ALA A 219 -3.82 3.90 11.78
CA ALA A 219 -3.35 4.82 10.75
C ALA A 219 -3.24 6.25 11.31
N VAL A 220 -2.12 6.90 11.00
CA VAL A 220 -1.79 8.23 11.50
C VAL A 220 -1.13 9.02 10.39
N ILE A 221 -1.44 10.31 10.29
CA ILE A 221 -0.73 11.21 9.38
C ILE A 221 -0.12 12.39 10.14
N VAL A 222 1.02 12.87 9.63
CA VAL A 222 1.49 14.23 9.89
C VAL A 222 0.89 15.12 8.81
N GLY A 223 -0.23 15.78 9.11
CA GLY A 223 -0.93 16.63 8.16
C GLY A 223 -0.33 18.04 8.02
N ARG A 224 -0.80 18.76 7.00
CA ARG A 224 -0.52 20.20 6.82
C ARG A 224 -1.12 21.04 7.94
N LYS A 225 -0.45 22.15 8.22
CA LYS A 225 -1.00 23.21 9.07
C LYS A 225 -1.82 24.17 8.21
N GLU A 226 -2.80 24.84 8.82
CA GLU A 226 -3.57 25.92 8.19
C GLU A 226 -2.68 27.04 7.62
N SER A 227 -1.51 27.26 8.23
CA SER A 227 -0.51 28.24 7.77
C SER A 227 0.28 27.79 6.52
N ASN A 228 0.14 26.54 6.07
CA ASN A 228 0.77 25.98 4.87
C ASN A 228 -0.27 25.23 4.03
N PRO A 229 -1.32 25.93 3.53
CA PRO A 229 -2.42 25.28 2.83
C PRO A 229 -1.97 24.77 1.45
N ILE A 230 -2.66 23.74 0.95
CA ILE A 230 -2.51 23.29 -0.44
C ILE A 230 -3.22 24.30 -1.35
N SER A 231 -2.56 24.70 -2.42
CA SER A 231 -3.13 25.61 -3.42
C SER A 231 -3.57 24.85 -4.67
N PHE A 232 -4.74 25.18 -5.20
CA PHE A 232 -5.18 24.75 -6.53
C PHE A 232 -4.31 25.33 -7.65
N PHE A 233 -3.67 26.48 -7.40
CA PHE A 233 -2.93 27.27 -8.39
C PHE A 233 -1.42 27.10 -8.30
N GLN A 234 -0.95 26.15 -7.49
CA GLN A 234 0.46 25.84 -7.42
C GLN A 234 0.77 24.71 -8.41
N ASP A 235 1.45 25.08 -9.49
CA ASP A 235 1.82 24.14 -10.57
C ASP A 235 3.05 23.32 -10.21
N GLU A 236 3.99 23.88 -9.44
CA GLU A 236 5.22 23.21 -9.04
C GLU A 236 5.37 23.11 -7.51
N PRO A 237 5.81 21.94 -7.01
CA PRO A 237 6.06 21.78 -5.58
C PRO A 237 7.26 22.62 -5.14
N LYS A 238 7.22 23.14 -3.92
CA LYS A 238 8.38 23.81 -3.34
C LYS A 238 9.47 22.77 -3.03
N PHE A 239 10.67 23.00 -3.57
CA PHE A 239 11.85 22.20 -3.24
C PHE A 239 12.66 22.87 -2.13
N LEU A 240 13.11 22.07 -1.17
CA LEU A 240 14.03 22.51 -0.13
C LEU A 240 15.47 22.21 -0.53
N THR A 241 16.38 23.11 -0.18
CA THR A 241 17.82 22.87 -0.28
C THR A 241 18.27 21.82 0.76
N PRO A 242 19.40 21.12 0.52
CA PRO A 242 19.94 20.18 1.51
C PRO A 242 20.16 20.79 2.90
N SER A 243 20.53 22.08 2.97
CA SER A 243 20.72 22.80 4.23
C SER A 243 19.40 23.03 4.97
N GLU A 244 18.34 23.42 4.26
CA GLU A 244 16.99 23.58 4.84
C GLU A 244 16.45 22.24 5.34
N ILE A 245 16.62 21.16 4.55
CA ILE A 245 16.24 19.81 4.96
C ILE A 245 16.98 19.44 6.26
N LYS A 246 18.31 19.62 6.30
CA LYS A 246 19.12 19.30 7.48
C LYS A 246 18.65 20.04 8.73
N GLU A 247 18.29 21.31 8.61
CA GLU A 247 17.79 22.11 9.74
C GLU A 247 16.42 21.61 10.22
N LYS A 248 15.49 21.35 9.28
CA LYS A 248 14.16 20.82 9.61
C LYS A 248 14.21 19.44 10.28
N LEU A 249 15.14 18.59 9.88
CA LEU A 249 15.30 17.24 10.44
C LEU A 249 15.79 17.23 11.90
N LYS A 250 16.39 18.32 12.37
CA LYS A 250 17.01 18.37 13.70
C LYS A 250 15.98 18.37 14.84
N ASP A 251 15.03 19.31 14.79
CA ASP A 251 14.08 19.56 15.89
C ASP A 251 12.63 19.66 15.40
N GLU A 252 12.39 20.23 14.20
CA GLU A 252 11.04 20.44 13.68
C GLU A 252 10.34 19.13 13.31
N MET A 253 10.99 18.25 12.55
CA MET A 253 10.41 16.98 12.13
C MET A 253 10.16 16.01 13.29
N PRO A 254 11.10 15.81 14.24
CA PRO A 254 10.81 15.03 15.45
C PRO A 254 9.55 15.53 16.18
N ILE A 255 9.38 16.85 16.31
CA ILE A 255 8.17 17.43 16.92
C ILE A 255 6.91 17.14 16.10
N LYS A 256 6.99 17.21 14.77
CA LYS A 256 5.89 16.91 13.85
C LYS A 256 5.45 15.45 13.91
N PHE A 257 6.37 14.50 13.99
CA PHE A 257 6.05 13.08 14.18
C PHE A 257 5.60 12.75 15.60
N GLY A 258 6.29 13.31 16.60
CA GLY A 258 6.03 13.01 18.01
C GLY A 258 4.64 13.46 18.48
N SER A 259 4.11 14.56 17.94
CA SER A 259 2.80 15.08 18.34
C SER A 259 1.63 14.11 18.05
N PRO A 260 1.45 13.61 16.81
CA PRO A 260 0.39 12.65 16.51
C PRO A 260 0.66 11.28 17.16
N LEU A 261 1.92 10.79 17.20
CA LEU A 261 2.25 9.53 17.89
C LEU A 261 1.91 9.57 19.38
N PHE A 262 2.23 10.68 20.06
CA PHE A 262 1.85 10.88 21.46
C PHE A 262 0.32 10.95 21.62
N SER A 263 -0.37 11.63 20.71
CA SER A 263 -1.83 11.76 20.76
C SER A 263 -2.52 10.40 20.61
N LYS A 264 -2.00 9.52 19.76
CA LYS A 264 -2.49 8.13 19.60
C LYS A 264 -2.08 7.25 20.77
N LEU A 265 -0.89 7.42 21.36
CA LEU A 265 -0.51 6.73 22.59
C LEU A 265 -1.52 6.99 23.72
N ARG A 266 -2.01 8.23 23.86
CA ARG A 266 -3.02 8.60 24.86
C ARG A 266 -4.43 8.05 24.59
N LYS A 267 -4.68 7.38 23.46
CA LYS A 267 -5.94 6.67 23.20
C LYS A 267 -6.00 5.32 23.91
N GLU A 268 -4.87 4.80 24.36
CA GLU A 268 -4.79 3.59 25.17
C GLU A 268 -5.49 2.38 24.53
N TYR A 269 -5.35 2.21 23.21
CA TYR A 269 -6.01 1.15 22.44
C TYR A 269 -5.74 -0.26 22.98
N TRP A 270 -4.61 -0.48 23.64
CA TRP A 270 -4.28 -1.75 24.31
C TRP A 270 -5.24 -2.14 25.46
N LYS A 271 -6.09 -1.22 25.91
CA LYS A 271 -7.15 -1.49 26.89
C LYS A 271 -8.44 -2.02 26.27
N LEU A 272 -8.59 -1.95 24.94
CA LEU A 272 -9.73 -2.51 24.23
C LEU A 272 -9.67 -4.04 24.23
N ASP A 273 -10.82 -4.71 24.42
CA ASP A 273 -10.88 -6.16 24.59
C ASP A 273 -10.29 -6.93 23.41
N HIS A 274 -10.49 -6.46 22.16
CA HIS A 274 -9.97 -7.09 20.95
C HIS A 274 -8.49 -6.79 20.66
N VAL A 275 -7.89 -5.81 21.34
CA VAL A 275 -6.47 -5.42 21.20
C VAL A 275 -5.61 -5.97 22.33
N LYS A 276 -6.19 -6.10 23.53
CA LYS A 276 -5.49 -6.53 24.75
C LYS A 276 -4.75 -7.86 24.52
N GLY A 277 -3.47 -7.88 24.85
CA GLY A 277 -2.62 -9.07 24.70
C GLY A 277 -2.02 -9.26 23.30
N ASN A 278 -2.36 -8.40 22.34
CA ASN A 278 -1.90 -8.47 20.95
C ASN A 278 -0.93 -7.32 20.63
N ALA A 279 -0.22 -7.47 19.51
CA ALA A 279 0.66 -6.42 19.01
C ALA A 279 -0.14 -5.20 18.54
N LEU A 280 0.37 -3.99 18.82
CA LEU A 280 -0.23 -2.71 18.42
C LEU A 280 0.80 -1.87 17.66
N ILE A 281 0.48 -1.50 16.43
CA ILE A 281 1.34 -0.72 15.53
C ILE A 281 0.71 0.65 15.28
N PHE A 282 1.53 1.70 15.30
CA PHE A 282 1.15 2.99 14.74
C PHE A 282 1.76 3.15 13.34
N ALA A 283 0.91 3.17 12.32
CA ALA A 283 1.30 3.33 10.93
C ALA A 283 1.22 4.82 10.55
N ILE A 284 2.37 5.49 10.52
CA ILE A 284 2.48 6.94 10.32
C ILE A 284 3.00 7.31 8.93
N ALA A 285 2.33 8.25 8.27
CA ALA A 285 2.76 8.81 6.99
C ALA A 285 2.88 10.35 7.08
N ASP A 286 3.79 10.93 6.29
CA ASP A 286 4.05 12.37 6.29
C ASP A 286 3.42 13.08 5.09
N PHE A 287 2.48 13.97 5.33
CA PHE A 287 1.82 14.81 4.32
C PHE A 287 1.92 16.29 4.65
N HIS A 288 2.87 16.71 5.51
CA HIS A 288 2.83 18.03 6.13
C HIS A 288 3.28 19.18 5.23
N ASP A 289 4.00 18.87 4.15
CA ASP A 289 4.55 19.82 3.18
C ASP A 289 4.74 19.17 1.81
N ASP A 290 5.00 20.01 0.81
CA ASP A 290 5.32 19.56 -0.55
C ASP A 290 6.50 18.58 -0.51
N GLN A 291 6.30 17.39 -1.07
CA GLN A 291 7.34 16.37 -1.20
C GLN A 291 7.99 15.95 0.13
N SER A 292 7.33 16.19 1.26
CA SER A 292 7.86 15.96 2.60
C SER A 292 8.33 14.51 2.85
N MET A 293 7.62 13.50 2.32
CA MET A 293 8.02 12.09 2.40
C MET A 293 9.41 11.78 1.81
N GLN A 294 9.94 12.62 0.92
CA GLN A 294 11.24 12.40 0.29
C GLN A 294 12.43 12.61 1.22
N TRP A 295 12.22 13.28 2.35
CA TRP A 295 13.32 13.70 3.21
C TRP A 295 13.06 13.53 4.70
N SER A 296 11.82 13.33 5.14
CA SER A 296 11.46 13.32 6.57
C SER A 296 11.81 12.05 7.35
N SER A 297 11.99 10.91 6.69
CA SER A 297 12.17 9.59 7.32
C SER A 297 13.33 9.51 8.32
N ASN A 298 14.45 10.18 8.02
CA ASN A 298 15.64 10.20 8.88
C ASN A 298 15.38 10.83 10.27
N ALA A 299 14.45 11.78 10.35
CA ALA A 299 14.06 12.36 11.63
C ALA A 299 13.19 11.41 12.45
N LEU A 300 12.33 10.62 11.80
CA LEU A 300 11.47 9.64 12.47
C LEU A 300 12.31 8.59 13.18
N ILE A 301 13.22 7.90 12.46
CA ILE A 301 14.03 6.83 13.06
C ILE A 301 14.90 7.34 14.22
N SER A 302 15.49 8.53 14.08
CA SER A 302 16.30 9.15 15.14
C SER A 302 15.45 9.51 16.36
N TYR A 303 14.24 10.03 16.13
CA TYR A 303 13.28 10.36 17.18
C TYR A 303 12.76 9.12 17.92
N LEU A 304 12.46 8.03 17.20
CA LEU A 304 11.92 6.82 17.80
C LEU A 304 12.90 6.17 18.78
N TYR A 305 14.18 6.11 18.41
CA TYR A 305 15.23 5.47 19.20
C TYR A 305 16.04 6.44 20.07
N GLY A 306 15.86 7.76 19.93
CA GLY A 306 16.58 8.76 20.74
C GLY A 306 18.09 8.79 20.48
N VAL A 307 18.52 8.32 19.31
CA VAL A 307 19.92 8.32 18.89
C VAL A 307 20.07 8.82 17.46
N LYS A 308 21.20 9.43 17.16
CA LYS A 308 21.66 9.70 15.81
C LYS A 308 23.05 9.11 15.63
N HIS A 309 23.31 8.53 14.46
CA HIS A 309 24.63 8.01 14.13
C HIS A 309 25.47 9.07 13.44
N GLU A 310 26.69 9.27 13.94
CA GLU A 310 27.75 9.96 13.21
C GLU A 310 28.76 8.94 12.71
N PHE A 311 29.39 9.24 11.57
CA PHE A 311 30.41 8.38 11.01
C PHE A 311 31.73 9.12 10.85
N THR A 312 32.83 8.41 11.11
CA THR A 312 34.19 8.83 10.80
C THR A 312 34.89 7.72 10.03
N ARG A 313 36.08 7.99 9.48
CA ARG A 313 36.93 6.95 8.92
C ARG A 313 38.16 6.78 9.79
N ASP A 314 38.56 5.54 10.02
CA ASP A 314 39.85 5.26 10.62
C ASP A 314 41.00 5.47 9.62
N LYS A 315 42.23 5.19 10.06
CA LYS A 315 43.44 5.36 9.24
C LYS A 315 43.51 4.39 8.06
N ASP A 316 42.76 3.29 8.12
CA ASP A 316 42.71 2.25 7.09
C ASP A 316 41.51 2.47 6.13
N GLY A 317 40.76 3.55 6.33
CA GLY A 317 39.64 3.96 5.49
C GLY A 317 38.31 3.28 5.83
N GLN A 318 38.26 2.48 6.90
CA GLN A 318 37.03 1.82 7.36
C GLN A 318 36.10 2.78 8.06
N LEU A 319 34.79 2.57 7.89
CA LEU A 319 33.74 3.39 8.48
C LEU A 319 33.58 3.05 9.98
N ILE A 320 33.75 4.05 10.85
CA ILE A 320 33.41 3.96 12.27
C ILE A 320 32.07 4.69 12.48
N ILE A 321 31.08 4.00 13.05
CA ILE A 321 29.76 4.58 13.36
C ILE A 321 29.63 4.74 14.88
N SER A 322 29.42 5.96 15.36
CA SER A 322 29.26 6.30 16.78
C SER A 322 27.84 6.80 17.05
N PRO A 323 27.08 6.21 17.99
CA PRO A 323 25.76 6.69 18.36
C PRO A 323 25.85 7.91 19.30
N LEU A 324 25.12 8.96 18.96
CA LEU A 324 24.92 10.15 19.78
C LEU A 324 23.51 10.15 20.35
N LYS A 325 23.39 10.14 21.67
CA LYS A 325 22.10 10.23 22.36
C LYS A 325 21.48 11.62 22.18
N ILE A 326 20.19 11.65 21.88
CA ILE A 326 19.37 12.86 21.81
C ILE A 326 18.39 12.81 22.98
N GLU A 327 18.38 13.82 23.84
CA GLU A 327 17.48 13.83 25.00
C GLU A 327 16.13 14.50 24.68
N LYS A 328 16.14 15.58 23.90
CA LYS A 328 14.96 16.40 23.62
C LYS A 328 15.07 17.14 22.30
N HIS A 329 13.92 17.55 21.78
CA HIS A 329 13.78 18.41 20.61
C HIS A 329 13.03 19.69 20.99
N GLN A 330 13.45 20.84 20.44
CA GLN A 330 12.86 22.13 20.77
C GLN A 330 12.68 23.04 19.56
N VAL A 331 11.46 23.55 19.36
CA VAL A 331 11.14 24.61 18.39
C VAL A 331 10.30 25.68 19.08
N GLY A 332 10.84 26.90 19.17
CA GLY A 332 10.24 27.98 19.95
C GLY A 332 10.00 27.55 21.40
N ASN A 333 8.75 27.64 21.84
CA ASN A 333 8.34 27.25 23.19
C ASN A 333 7.95 25.77 23.33
N LYS A 334 7.86 25.02 22.22
CA LYS A 334 7.48 23.61 22.24
C LYS A 334 8.72 22.75 22.40
N THR A 335 8.73 21.92 23.45
CA THR A 335 9.79 20.93 23.72
C THR A 335 9.16 19.56 23.89
N ILE A 336 9.75 18.53 23.30
CA ILE A 336 9.38 17.12 23.53
C ILE A 336 10.62 16.28 23.84
N PRO A 337 10.49 15.20 24.64
CA PRO A 337 11.58 14.22 24.78
C PRO A 337 11.81 13.47 23.46
N SER A 338 13.05 13.08 23.20
CA SER A 338 13.37 12.11 22.14
C SER A 338 13.23 10.68 22.67
N GLY A 339 13.41 9.68 21.81
CA GLY A 339 13.30 8.27 22.19
C GLY A 339 11.87 7.87 22.50
N TYR A 340 10.97 7.99 21.52
CA TYR A 340 9.55 7.63 21.67
C TYR A 340 9.33 6.27 22.34
N PHE A 341 10.10 5.24 21.94
CA PHE A 341 9.99 3.89 22.49
C PHE A 341 10.44 3.72 23.95
N PHE A 342 11.06 4.75 24.53
CA PHE A 342 11.52 4.78 25.91
C PHE A 342 10.67 5.69 26.81
N GLN A 343 9.55 6.20 26.30
CA GLN A 343 8.61 7.03 27.06
C GLN A 343 7.61 6.17 27.82
N ASP A 344 7.01 6.73 28.87
CA ASP A 344 5.98 6.06 29.67
C ASP A 344 4.80 5.58 28.81
N GLU A 345 4.38 4.32 29.03
CA GLU A 345 3.35 3.58 28.29
C GLU A 345 3.72 3.18 26.86
N ALA A 346 4.89 3.59 26.35
CA ALA A 346 5.31 3.22 25.00
C ALA A 346 5.54 1.72 24.86
N GLU A 347 5.79 0.99 25.95
CA GLU A 347 5.91 -0.48 25.94
C GLU A 347 4.63 -1.19 25.51
N ASN A 348 3.48 -0.51 25.47
CA ASN A 348 2.24 -1.05 24.91
C ASN A 348 2.17 -0.94 23.37
N ILE A 349 3.12 -0.25 22.73
CA ILE A 349 3.23 -0.11 21.28
C ILE A 349 4.34 -1.02 20.78
N SER A 350 4.01 -1.93 19.87
CA SER A 350 4.93 -2.94 19.33
C SER A 350 5.93 -2.37 18.35
N ALA A 351 5.47 -1.48 17.47
CA ALA A 351 6.27 -0.88 16.42
C ALA A 351 5.62 0.38 15.85
N VAL A 352 6.41 1.13 15.08
CA VAL A 352 5.92 2.21 14.21
C VAL A 352 6.21 1.81 12.76
N LEU A 353 5.17 1.81 11.92
CA LEU A 353 5.28 1.56 10.49
C LEU A 353 5.28 2.90 9.74
N PHE A 354 6.12 3.06 8.72
CA PHE A 354 6.24 4.28 7.94
C PHE A 354 6.41 3.97 6.45
N SER A 355 5.91 4.85 5.57
CA SER A 355 6.15 4.78 4.12
C SER A 355 6.86 6.02 3.59
N SER A 356 7.90 5.82 2.76
CA SER A 356 8.55 6.87 1.97
C SER A 356 7.89 7.09 0.60
N SER A 357 6.88 6.28 0.24
CA SER A 357 6.37 6.20 -1.13
C SER A 357 4.85 6.17 -1.26
N GLY A 358 4.11 6.02 -0.14
CA GLY A 358 2.65 5.82 -0.05
C GLY A 358 1.79 7.05 -0.38
N THR A 359 1.99 7.64 -1.56
CA THR A 359 1.20 8.76 -2.09
C THR A 359 0.42 8.34 -3.34
N ILE A 360 -0.37 9.25 -3.93
CA ILE A 360 -1.10 9.01 -5.19
C ILE A 360 -0.15 8.52 -6.29
N SER A 361 1.10 8.99 -6.30
CA SER A 361 2.09 8.54 -7.29
C SER A 361 2.31 7.03 -7.24
N LYS A 362 2.22 6.39 -6.07
CA LYS A 362 2.25 4.92 -5.95
C LYS A 362 1.11 4.28 -6.72
N PHE A 363 -0.13 4.71 -6.45
CA PHE A 363 -1.32 4.24 -7.16
C PHE A 363 -1.20 4.46 -8.67
N ASN A 364 -0.64 5.59 -9.10
CA ASN A 364 -0.45 5.88 -10.52
C ASN A 364 0.54 4.91 -11.18
N ARG A 365 1.68 4.63 -10.51
CA ARG A 365 2.68 3.69 -11.01
C ARG A 365 2.17 2.25 -11.01
N ILE A 366 1.49 1.82 -9.94
CA ILE A 366 0.85 0.50 -9.86
C ILE A 366 -0.23 0.35 -10.96
N GLY A 367 -1.05 1.38 -11.16
CA GLY A 367 -2.03 1.40 -12.25
C GLY A 367 -1.36 1.29 -13.63
N ARG A 368 -0.27 2.03 -13.85
CA ARG A 368 0.47 2.00 -15.13
C ARG A 368 1.12 0.65 -15.39
N GLN A 369 1.75 0.03 -14.39
CA GLN A 369 2.34 -1.31 -14.57
C GLN A 369 1.26 -2.40 -14.75
N ALA A 370 0.05 -2.18 -14.24
CA ALA A 370 -1.11 -3.02 -14.51
C ALA A 370 -1.77 -2.70 -15.87
N GLY A 371 -1.12 -1.91 -16.74
CA GLY A 371 -1.61 -1.62 -18.08
C GLY A 371 -2.74 -0.60 -18.16
N TYR A 372 -3.04 0.14 -17.08
CA TYR A 372 -4.01 1.23 -17.16
C TYR A 372 -3.42 2.52 -17.73
N GLY A 373 -4.31 3.30 -18.35
CA GLY A 373 -4.05 4.61 -18.95
C GLY A 373 -3.49 4.54 -20.37
N PRO A 374 -3.77 5.57 -21.19
CA PRO A 374 -3.30 5.63 -22.57
C PRO A 374 -1.77 5.65 -22.68
N GLU A 375 -1.25 5.25 -23.84
CA GLU A 375 0.19 5.17 -24.10
C GLU A 375 0.91 6.53 -24.03
N ASN A 376 0.19 7.62 -24.29
CA ASN A 376 0.73 8.98 -24.26
C ASN A 376 0.91 9.55 -22.85
N ILE A 377 0.52 8.82 -21.80
CA ILE A 377 0.92 9.12 -20.42
C ILE A 377 2.24 8.41 -20.13
N ILE A 378 3.29 9.20 -19.98
CA ILE A 378 4.63 8.73 -19.65
C ILE A 378 4.92 9.05 -18.19
N MET A 379 5.41 8.04 -17.47
CA MET A 379 5.83 8.18 -16.08
C MET A 379 7.29 7.81 -15.94
N HIS A 380 8.10 8.70 -15.38
CA HIS A 380 9.48 8.41 -15.01
C HIS A 380 9.62 8.46 -13.50
N ARG A 381 10.00 7.33 -12.89
CA ARG A 381 10.33 7.23 -11.47
C ARG A 381 11.83 7.35 -11.31
N PHE A 382 12.29 8.17 -10.38
CA PHE A 382 13.70 8.30 -10.03
C PHE A 382 13.86 8.64 -8.56
N GLY A 383 15.05 8.38 -8.02
CA GLY A 383 15.33 8.65 -6.61
C GLY A 383 16.55 7.89 -6.12
N THR A 384 16.52 7.53 -4.84
CA THR A 384 17.59 6.81 -4.18
C THR A 384 17.06 5.58 -3.44
N CYS A 385 17.83 4.51 -3.47
CA CYS A 385 17.57 3.27 -2.76
C CYS A 385 18.78 2.85 -1.94
N HIS A 386 18.57 1.88 -1.05
CA HIS A 386 19.65 1.27 -0.31
C HIS A 386 20.72 0.68 -1.25
N ASP A 387 21.98 0.89 -0.89
CA ASP A 387 23.11 0.25 -1.54
C ASP A 387 23.62 -0.86 -0.63
N HIS A 388 23.48 -2.11 -1.07
CA HIS A 388 23.88 -3.30 -0.30
C HIS A 388 25.40 -3.54 -0.35
N ASP A 389 26.19 -2.71 -1.05
CA ASP A 389 27.65 -2.72 -0.89
C ASP A 389 28.01 -2.34 0.56
N PRO A 390 28.70 -3.20 1.33
CA PRO A 390 29.03 -2.94 2.73
C PRO A 390 29.93 -1.71 2.95
N ASN A 391 30.56 -1.18 1.89
CA ASN A 391 31.36 0.05 1.94
C ASN A 391 30.63 1.29 1.41
N ALA A 392 29.36 1.16 1.00
CA ALA A 392 28.56 2.29 0.56
C ALA A 392 28.28 3.26 1.72
N PHE A 393 28.53 4.54 1.48
CA PHE A 393 28.22 5.63 2.42
C PHE A 393 27.15 6.58 1.88
N LEU A 394 26.76 6.40 0.61
CA LEU A 394 25.69 7.12 -0.05
C LEU A 394 24.69 6.10 -0.60
N PRO A 395 23.41 6.46 -0.68
CA PRO A 395 22.42 5.58 -1.29
C PRO A 395 22.65 5.50 -2.81
N LYS A 396 22.27 4.36 -3.40
CA LYS A 396 22.33 4.13 -4.84
C LYS A 396 21.25 4.93 -5.55
N GLN A 397 21.59 5.56 -6.67
CA GLN A 397 20.60 6.24 -7.51
C GLN A 397 19.88 5.26 -8.43
N PHE A 398 18.60 5.50 -8.69
CA PHE A 398 17.84 4.77 -9.70
C PHE A 398 16.96 5.72 -10.52
N ALA A 399 16.70 5.35 -11.77
CA ALA A 399 15.73 6.02 -12.63
C ALA A 399 15.22 5.04 -13.70
N TYR A 400 13.91 5.02 -13.95
CA TYR A 400 13.30 4.20 -15.00
C TYR A 400 11.94 4.74 -15.44
N THR A 401 11.53 4.37 -16.67
CA THR A 401 10.17 4.59 -17.17
C THR A 401 9.24 3.51 -16.62
N VAL A 402 8.11 3.91 -16.05
CA VAL A 402 7.11 2.97 -15.54
C VAL A 402 6.30 2.41 -16.69
N THR A 403 6.34 1.09 -16.84
CA THR A 403 5.69 0.33 -17.91
C THR A 403 5.10 -0.95 -17.33
N THR A 404 4.45 -1.77 -18.16
CA THR A 404 3.99 -3.12 -17.78
C THR A 404 5.12 -4.09 -17.44
N ASN A 405 6.39 -3.73 -17.74
CA ASN A 405 7.56 -4.49 -17.32
C ASN A 405 8.09 -4.06 -15.93
N SER A 406 7.55 -3.00 -15.33
CA SER A 406 7.85 -2.63 -13.95
C SER A 406 7.20 -3.62 -12.97
N ASN A 407 7.81 -3.81 -11.80
CA ASN A 407 7.37 -4.77 -10.79
C ASN A 407 7.35 -4.16 -9.37
N GLU A 408 6.87 -2.92 -9.26
CA GLU A 408 6.74 -2.26 -7.96
C GLU A 408 5.63 -2.95 -7.13
N THR A 409 5.93 -3.32 -5.89
CA THR A 409 4.95 -3.88 -4.93
C THR A 409 4.33 -2.78 -4.09
N TRP A 410 3.21 -3.01 -3.40
CA TRP A 410 2.69 -2.06 -2.41
C TRP A 410 3.67 -1.87 -1.24
N GLY A 411 4.36 -2.93 -0.82
CA GLY A 411 5.38 -2.93 0.24
C GLY A 411 6.63 -2.08 -0.03
N GLU A 412 6.98 -1.83 -1.30
CA GLU A 412 8.17 -1.03 -1.64
C GLU A 412 8.14 0.37 -1.01
N GLY A 413 9.11 0.64 -0.13
CA GLY A 413 9.27 1.92 0.58
C GLY A 413 8.65 1.95 1.98
N LEU A 414 8.11 0.83 2.47
CA LEU A 414 7.71 0.67 3.87
C LEU A 414 8.89 0.28 4.77
N SER A 415 8.85 0.81 5.98
CA SER A 415 9.82 0.55 7.06
C SER A 415 9.09 0.36 8.38
N MET A 416 9.36 -0.77 9.05
CA MET A 416 8.90 -1.08 10.40
C MET A 416 10.01 -0.81 11.40
N PHE A 417 9.78 0.11 12.34
CA PHE A 417 10.66 0.38 13.47
C PHE A 417 10.15 -0.34 14.70
N HIS A 418 10.88 -1.34 15.18
CA HIS A 418 10.47 -2.19 16.28
C HIS A 418 10.77 -1.55 17.64
N ASN A 419 9.78 -1.56 18.54
CA ASN A 419 9.99 -1.07 19.90
C ASN A 419 10.78 -2.12 20.71
N PRO A 420 12.00 -1.81 21.21
CA PRO A 420 12.80 -2.75 22.00
C PRO A 420 12.15 -3.10 23.35
N ASN A 421 11.21 -2.30 23.83
CA ASN A 421 10.52 -2.47 25.12
C ASN A 421 9.11 -3.04 24.96
N ALA A 422 8.67 -3.45 23.76
CA ALA A 422 7.29 -3.90 23.53
C ALA A 422 6.89 -5.08 24.44
N LYS A 423 5.76 -4.93 25.16
CA LYS A 423 5.11 -6.04 25.89
C LYS A 423 4.66 -7.17 24.95
N HIS A 424 4.22 -6.80 23.74
CA HIS A 424 3.76 -7.71 22.71
C HIS A 424 4.47 -7.36 21.39
N PRO A 425 5.71 -7.81 21.15
CA PRO A 425 6.45 -7.47 19.94
C PRO A 425 5.75 -8.00 18.69
N VAL A 426 5.80 -7.24 17.59
CA VAL A 426 5.28 -7.68 16.29
C VAL A 426 6.35 -8.54 15.59
N PRO A 427 6.03 -9.75 15.11
CA PRO A 427 6.97 -10.57 14.37
C PRO A 427 7.24 -10.03 12.96
N GLU A 428 8.52 -9.99 12.56
CA GLU A 428 8.97 -9.66 11.20
C GLU A 428 8.33 -10.55 10.13
N ALA A 429 8.14 -11.85 10.43
CA ALA A 429 7.55 -12.81 9.49
C ALA A 429 6.10 -12.51 9.05
N LEU A 430 5.41 -11.56 9.70
CA LEU A 430 4.09 -11.09 9.28
C LEU A 430 4.15 -10.04 8.16
N PHE A 431 5.30 -9.39 7.99
CA PHE A 431 5.51 -8.28 7.04
C PHE A 431 6.83 -8.45 6.25
N PRO A 432 7.08 -9.62 5.63
CA PRO A 432 8.39 -9.95 5.05
C PRO A 432 8.85 -9.06 3.89
N SER A 433 7.96 -8.32 3.20
CA SER A 433 8.36 -7.56 2.00
C SER A 433 8.98 -6.18 2.28
N ILE A 434 9.06 -5.77 3.54
CA ILE A 434 9.43 -4.39 3.92
C ILE A 434 10.74 -4.31 4.70
N ALA A 435 11.22 -3.09 4.91
CA ALA A 435 12.37 -2.87 5.77
C ALA A 435 12.01 -3.06 7.25
N HIS A 436 12.88 -3.68 8.03
CA HIS A 436 12.77 -3.80 9.48
C HIS A 436 13.97 -3.17 10.16
N HIS A 437 13.73 -2.39 11.21
CA HIS A 437 14.76 -1.70 11.96
C HIS A 437 14.63 -2.03 13.44
N TYR A 438 15.76 -2.34 14.08
CA TYR A 438 15.87 -2.69 15.50
C TYR A 438 16.89 -1.81 16.19
N TYR A 439 16.72 -1.64 17.50
CA TYR A 439 17.70 -0.98 18.36
C TYR A 439 18.43 -2.01 19.20
N ASP A 440 19.75 -2.09 19.03
CA ASP A 440 20.63 -3.01 19.76
C ASP A 440 21.83 -2.23 20.35
N ASN A 441 21.89 -2.13 21.67
CA ASN A 441 23.02 -1.56 22.42
C ASN A 441 23.52 -0.19 21.90
N GLY A 442 22.60 0.71 21.57
CA GLY A 442 22.94 2.05 21.05
C GLY A 442 22.99 2.14 19.53
N GLN A 443 22.99 1.01 18.83
CA GLN A 443 23.03 0.95 17.36
C GLN A 443 21.66 0.64 16.77
N ILE A 444 21.45 1.10 15.54
CA ILE A 444 20.28 0.71 14.76
C ILE A 444 20.72 -0.34 13.73
N VAL A 445 20.12 -1.53 13.82
CA VAL A 445 20.34 -2.64 12.89
C VAL A 445 19.15 -2.70 11.95
N SER A 446 19.38 -2.88 10.65
CA SER A 446 18.32 -2.89 9.65
C SER A 446 18.38 -4.14 8.78
N HIS A 447 17.23 -4.77 8.56
CA HIS A 447 17.02 -5.79 7.54
C HIS A 447 16.24 -5.15 6.39
N LEU A 448 16.77 -5.18 5.19
CA LEU A 448 16.24 -4.43 4.04
C LEU A 448 16.00 -5.38 2.87
N PRO A 449 14.89 -5.21 2.12
CA PRO A 449 14.70 -5.95 0.88
C PRO A 449 15.77 -5.55 -0.16
N GLU A 450 15.92 -6.37 -1.21
CA GLU A 450 16.89 -6.13 -2.28
C GLU A 450 16.77 -4.71 -2.87
N PHE A 451 15.53 -4.27 -3.09
CA PHE A 451 15.23 -2.90 -3.50
C PHE A 451 14.41 -2.17 -2.42
N HIS A 452 15.04 -1.25 -1.70
CA HIS A 452 14.37 -0.39 -0.73
C HIS A 452 14.58 1.10 -1.05
N PRO A 453 13.58 1.81 -1.59
CA PRO A 453 13.70 3.23 -1.90
C PRO A 453 13.64 4.09 -0.63
N TYR A 454 14.67 4.90 -0.39
CA TYR A 454 14.67 5.90 0.68
C TYR A 454 13.87 7.14 0.30
N SER A 455 13.88 7.47 -0.99
CA SER A 455 13.18 8.61 -1.56
C SER A 455 12.92 8.37 -3.03
N SER A 456 11.74 8.75 -3.52
CA SER A 456 11.46 8.69 -4.95
C SER A 456 10.47 9.76 -5.39
N MET A 457 10.67 10.19 -6.63
CA MET A 457 9.80 11.10 -7.37
C MET A 457 9.21 10.39 -8.57
N THR A 458 8.08 10.90 -9.05
CA THR A 458 7.51 10.48 -10.33
C THR A 458 7.12 11.71 -11.11
N ILE A 459 7.74 11.87 -12.28
CA ILE A 459 7.30 12.84 -13.27
C ILE A 459 6.21 12.17 -14.09
N ASN A 460 5.01 12.75 -14.11
CA ASN A 460 3.90 12.33 -14.95
C ASN A 460 3.77 13.32 -16.11
N MET A 461 3.90 12.87 -17.34
CA MET A 461 3.79 13.70 -18.53
C MET A 461 2.70 13.15 -19.43
N LYS A 462 1.86 14.04 -19.96
CA LYS A 462 1.02 13.75 -21.11
C LYS A 462 1.72 14.30 -22.34
N ILE A 463 2.04 13.42 -23.29
CA ILE A 463 2.56 13.84 -24.59
C ILE A 463 1.35 14.15 -25.48
N GLU A 464 1.24 15.40 -25.92
CA GLU A 464 0.29 15.79 -26.95
C GLU A 464 0.81 15.29 -28.31
N ALA A 465 -0.09 14.73 -29.11
CA ALA A 465 0.22 14.14 -30.41
C ALA A 465 0.50 15.20 -31.48
#